data_AF-A0A519WGB0-F1
#
_entry.id   AF-A0A519WGB0-F1
#
_cell.length_a   1.000
_cell.length_b   1.000
_cell.length_c   1.000
_cell.angle_alpha   90.00
_cell.angle_beta   90.00
_cell.angle_gamma   90.00
#
_symmetry.space_group_name_H-M   'P 1'
#
loop_
_entity.id
_entity.type
_entity.pdbx_description
1 polymer ?
#
loop_
_entity_poly.entity_id
_entity_poly.type
_entity_poly.pdbx_seq_one_letter_code
_entity_poly.pdbx_strand_id
1 'polypeptide(L)'
;SFSFIFIGVKNYRDKHLSGVISFGKAFVMSLYMALIASTLYVFGWMIAYYNFFPNFIDKLAAYQLSSAKVSQMSAAEIAAVRAQMETFKDWYATPVGVAVATYMEILPVGIIVALITALILKRKAVRN
;
A
#
# COMPACT_ATOMS: atom_id res chain seq x y z
N SER A 1 8.50 -0.13 -7.88
CA SER A 1 8.35 1.10 -7.07
C SER A 1 9.12 1.00 -5.75
N PHE A 2 8.87 -0.01 -4.92
CA PHE A 2 9.49 -0.15 -3.59
C PHE A 2 11.02 -0.38 -3.57
N SER A 3 11.61 -0.94 -4.62
CA SER A 3 13.08 -1.08 -4.76
C SER A 3 13.82 0.26 -4.72
N PHE A 4 13.17 1.36 -5.11
CA PHE A 4 13.74 2.70 -5.04
C PHE A 4 13.92 3.19 -3.60
N ILE A 5 13.14 2.68 -2.64
CA ILE A 5 13.32 2.98 -1.22
C ILE A 5 14.69 2.47 -0.76
N PHE A 6 15.00 1.20 -1.08
CA PHE A 6 16.30 0.61 -0.77
C PHE A 6 17.46 1.36 -1.43
N ILE A 7 17.34 1.67 -2.72
CA ILE A 7 18.38 2.37 -3.47
C ILE A 7 18.59 3.78 -2.91
N GLY A 8 17.51 4.51 -2.60
CA GLY A 8 17.57 5.86 -2.05
C GLY A 8 18.26 5.91 -0.69
N VAL A 9 17.88 5.01 0.22
CA VAL A 9 18.47 4.94 1.57
C VAL A 9 19.94 4.50 1.49
N LYS A 10 20.26 3.54 0.60
CA LYS A 10 21.65 3.13 0.35
C LYS A 10 22.50 4.30 -0.18
N ASN A 11 21.97 5.05 -1.15
CA ASN A 11 22.67 6.20 -1.72
C ASN A 11 22.95 7.26 -0.66
N TYR A 12 21.95 7.58 0.18
CA TYR A 12 22.11 8.55 1.27
C TYR A 12 23.13 8.09 2.31
N ARG A 13 23.09 6.81 2.69
CA ARG A 13 24.10 6.21 3.58
C ARG A 13 25.51 6.34 2.99
N ASP A 14 25.69 5.95 1.73
CA ASP A 14 27.01 5.84 1.11
C ASP A 14 27.60 7.22 0.80
N LYS A 15 26.80 8.20 0.36
CA LYS A 15 27.27 9.55 -0.03
C LYS A 15 27.31 10.58 1.10
N HIS A 16 26.40 10.50 2.07
CA HIS A 16 26.25 11.55 3.09
C HIS A 16 26.58 11.09 4.52
N LEU A 17 26.62 9.78 4.78
CA LEU A 17 26.86 9.23 6.11
C LEU A 17 28.11 8.32 6.17
N SER A 18 29.02 8.45 5.20
CA SER A 18 30.26 7.68 5.11
C SER A 18 30.05 6.16 5.25
N GLY A 19 28.94 5.64 4.73
CA GLY A 19 28.62 4.21 4.73
C GLY A 19 27.99 3.67 6.04
N VAL A 20 27.68 4.53 7.01
CA VAL A 20 27.13 4.12 8.32
C VAL A 20 25.78 4.78 8.57
N ILE A 21 24.73 3.98 8.79
CA ILE A 21 23.40 4.48 9.16
C ILE A 21 22.80 3.64 10.28
N SER A 22 22.27 4.33 11.31
CA SER A 22 21.53 3.69 12.39
C SER A 22 20.17 3.19 11.88
N PHE A 23 19.65 2.12 12.48
CA PHE A 23 18.32 1.58 12.16
C PHE A 23 17.22 2.66 12.18
N GLY A 24 17.13 3.46 13.25
CA GLY A 24 16.09 4.49 13.38
C GLY A 24 16.10 5.50 12.22
N LYS A 25 17.28 6.03 11.86
CA LYS A 25 17.41 6.95 10.71
C LYS A 25 17.03 6.27 9.39
N ALA A 26 17.47 5.03 9.16
CA ALA A 26 17.13 4.28 7.95
C ALA A 26 15.62 4.00 7.86
N PHE A 27 14.99 3.66 8.98
CA PHE A 27 13.55 3.40 9.06
C PHE A 27 12.72 4.66 8.81
N VAL A 28 13.02 5.76 9.50
CA VAL A 28 12.31 7.04 9.31
C VAL A 28 12.42 7.52 7.86
N MET A 29 13.61 7.44 7.27
CA MET A 29 13.81 7.81 5.86
C MET A 29 12.98 6.92 4.92
N SER A 30 13.04 5.60 5.12
CA SER A 30 12.28 4.65 4.31
C SER A 30 10.78 4.83 4.46
N LEU A 31 10.30 5.17 5.67
CA LEU A 31 8.90 5.42 5.97
C LEU A 31 8.38 6.67 5.26
N TYR A 32 9.13 7.77 5.26
CA TYR A 32 8.75 8.96 4.50
C TYR A 32 8.70 8.69 3.00
N MET A 33 9.67 7.93 2.47
CA MET A 33 9.63 7.53 1.06
C MET A 33 8.42 6.66 0.74
N ALA A 34 8.05 5.72 1.63
CA ALA A 34 6.85 4.91 1.48
C ALA A 34 5.58 5.76 1.51
N LEU A 35 5.47 6.72 2.44
CA LEU A 35 4.33 7.64 2.53
C LEU A 35 4.15 8.48 1.27
N ILE A 36 5.25 9.05 0.74
CA ILE A 36 5.21 9.84 -0.51
C ILE A 36 4.76 8.95 -1.68
N ALA A 37 5.33 7.75 -1.80
CA ALA A 37 4.96 6.82 -2.87
C ALA A 37 3.49 6.39 -2.78
N SER A 38 3.00 6.08 -1.58
CA SER A 38 1.60 5.77 -1.33
C SER A 38 0.68 6.95 -1.66
N THR A 39 1.08 8.18 -1.30
CA THR A 39 0.30 9.39 -1.60
C THR A 39 0.14 9.58 -3.11
N LEU A 40 1.24 9.50 -3.86
CA LEU A 40 1.22 9.65 -5.32
C LEU A 40 0.38 8.55 -5.98
N TYR A 41 0.45 7.33 -5.47
CA TYR A 41 -0.39 6.24 -5.95
C TYR A 41 -1.88 6.55 -5.70
N VAL A 42 -2.24 6.94 -4.49
CA VAL A 42 -3.64 7.25 -4.12
C VAL A 42 -4.18 8.38 -5.01
N PHE A 43 -3.40 9.43 -5.23
CA PHE A 43 -3.79 10.50 -6.16
C PHE A 43 -4.00 9.99 -7.59
N GLY A 44 -3.07 9.18 -8.11
CA GLY A 44 -3.21 8.59 -9.44
C GLY A 44 -4.45 7.68 -9.54
N TRP A 45 -4.70 6.88 -8.52
CA TRP A 45 -5.88 6.02 -8.43
C TRP A 45 -7.18 6.83 -8.39
N MET A 46 -7.24 7.91 -7.60
CA MET A 46 -8.42 8.77 -7.56
C MET A 46 -8.71 9.38 -8.94
N ILE A 47 -7.69 9.89 -9.63
CA ILE A 47 -7.86 10.40 -11.00
C ILE A 47 -8.37 9.27 -11.91
N ALA A 48 -7.76 8.09 -11.84
CA ALA A 48 -8.14 6.96 -12.69
C ALA A 48 -9.57 6.48 -12.42
N TYR A 49 -9.94 6.35 -11.15
CA TYR A 49 -11.26 5.91 -10.70
C TYR A 49 -12.36 6.85 -11.20
N TYR A 50 -12.23 8.16 -10.95
CA TYR A 50 -13.28 9.11 -11.33
C TYR A 50 -13.36 9.38 -12.84
N ASN A 51 -12.27 9.22 -13.61
CA ASN A 51 -12.27 9.50 -15.05
C ASN A 51 -12.49 8.26 -15.93
N PHE A 52 -11.99 7.09 -15.53
CA PHE A 52 -11.99 5.89 -16.38
C PHE A 52 -12.80 4.74 -15.79
N PHE A 53 -12.92 4.64 -14.46
CA PHE A 53 -13.55 3.50 -13.79
C PHE A 53 -14.58 3.87 -12.70
N PRO A 54 -15.54 4.78 -12.96
CA PRO A 54 -16.48 5.23 -11.92
C PRO A 54 -17.35 4.08 -11.37
N ASN A 55 -17.65 3.08 -12.20
CA ASN A 55 -18.48 1.93 -11.82
C ASN A 55 -17.63 0.71 -11.40
N PHE A 56 -16.38 0.92 -10.98
CA PHE A 56 -15.45 -0.18 -10.65
C PHE A 56 -16.00 -1.09 -9.55
N ILE A 57 -16.53 -0.51 -8.46
CA ILE A 57 -17.01 -1.28 -7.30
C ILE A 57 -18.22 -2.14 -7.66
N ASP A 58 -19.16 -1.63 -8.46
CA ASP A 58 -20.31 -2.41 -8.91
C ASP A 58 -19.87 -3.58 -9.80
N LYS A 59 -18.89 -3.35 -10.70
CA LYS A 59 -18.32 -4.43 -11.53
C LYS A 59 -17.57 -5.45 -10.69
N LEU A 60 -16.84 -5.01 -9.66
CA LEU A 60 -16.13 -5.88 -8.74
C LEU A 60 -17.11 -6.76 -7.95
N ALA A 61 -18.19 -6.17 -7.43
CA ALA A 61 -19.24 -6.89 -6.71
C ALA A 61 -19.91 -7.94 -7.61
N ALA A 62 -20.28 -7.56 -8.83
CA ALA A 62 -20.86 -8.48 -9.81
C ALA A 62 -19.90 -9.65 -10.16
N TYR A 63 -18.61 -9.37 -10.27
CA TYR A 63 -17.60 -10.40 -10.51
C TYR A 63 -17.41 -11.34 -9.30
N GLN A 64 -17.36 -10.80 -8.08
CA GLN A 64 -17.19 -11.57 -6.85
C GLN A 64 -18.41 -12.45 -6.54
N LEU A 65 -19.60 -12.00 -6.91
CA LEU A 65 -20.86 -12.74 -6.78
C LEU A 65 -21.23 -13.54 -8.03
N SER A 66 -20.36 -13.61 -9.03
CA SER A 66 -20.61 -14.40 -10.24
C SER A 66 -20.72 -15.88 -9.89
N SER A 67 -21.61 -16.60 -10.59
CA SER A 67 -21.85 -18.03 -10.37
C SER A 67 -20.58 -18.87 -10.40
N ALA A 68 -19.59 -18.47 -11.22
CA ALA A 68 -18.28 -19.13 -11.27
C ALA A 68 -17.52 -19.09 -9.92
N LYS A 69 -17.61 -17.98 -9.16
CA LYS A 69 -16.93 -17.83 -7.87
C LYS A 69 -17.75 -18.38 -6.70
N VAL A 70 -19.07 -18.26 -6.76
CA VAL A 70 -19.93 -18.63 -5.63
C VAL A 70 -20.51 -20.04 -5.71
N SER A 71 -20.35 -20.75 -6.84
CA SER A 71 -20.91 -22.10 -7.02
C SER A 71 -20.47 -23.14 -5.99
N GLN A 72 -19.30 -22.96 -5.37
CA GLN A 72 -18.76 -23.84 -4.34
C GLN A 72 -18.84 -23.24 -2.92
N MET A 73 -19.43 -22.06 -2.78
CA MET A 73 -19.54 -21.35 -1.52
C MET A 73 -20.88 -21.66 -0.83
N SER A 74 -20.88 -21.75 0.48
CA SER A 74 -22.09 -21.83 1.29
C SER A 74 -22.88 -20.52 1.25
N ALA A 75 -24.17 -20.57 1.56
CA ALA A 75 -25.02 -19.39 1.64
C ALA A 75 -24.49 -18.34 2.64
N ALA A 76 -23.87 -18.78 3.74
CA ALA A 76 -23.27 -17.90 4.74
C ALA A 76 -22.05 -17.14 4.16
N GLU A 77 -21.19 -17.82 3.40
CA GLU A 77 -20.03 -17.19 2.76
C GLU A 77 -20.46 -16.20 1.67
N ILE A 78 -21.49 -16.51 0.89
CA ILE A 78 -22.05 -15.60 -0.12
C ILE A 78 -22.60 -14.33 0.54
N ALA A 79 -23.31 -14.48 1.68
CA ALA A 79 -23.80 -13.34 2.45
C ALA A 79 -22.66 -12.48 2.99
N ALA A 80 -21.57 -13.10 3.48
CA ALA A 80 -20.39 -12.40 3.94
C ALA A 80 -19.69 -11.60 2.81
N VAL A 81 -19.56 -12.20 1.61
CA VAL A 81 -19.01 -11.49 0.44
C VAL A 81 -19.88 -10.29 0.07
N ARG A 82 -21.21 -10.46 0.05
CA ARG A 82 -22.13 -9.35 -0.23
C ARG A 82 -21.98 -8.22 0.78
N ALA A 83 -21.95 -8.54 2.07
CA ALA A 83 -21.76 -7.54 3.13
C ALA A 83 -20.42 -6.79 2.99
N GLN A 84 -19.35 -7.49 2.61
CA GLN A 84 -18.06 -6.86 2.30
C GLN A 84 -18.17 -5.91 1.11
N MET A 85 -18.84 -6.31 0.02
CA MET A 85 -19.00 -5.45 -1.16
C MET A 85 -19.82 -4.19 -0.86
N GLU A 86 -20.87 -4.29 -0.05
CA GLU A 86 -21.64 -3.11 0.38
C GLU A 86 -20.79 -2.17 1.24
N THR A 87 -20.00 -2.72 2.17
CA THR A 87 -19.06 -1.90 2.97
C THR A 87 -18.05 -1.17 2.08
N PHE A 88 -17.51 -1.87 1.07
CA PHE A 88 -16.62 -1.27 0.08
C PHE A 88 -17.31 -0.17 -0.73
N LYS A 89 -18.58 -0.36 -1.07
CA LYS A 89 -19.38 0.64 -1.78
C LYS A 89 -19.58 1.90 -0.95
N ASP A 90 -19.87 1.77 0.34
CA ASP A 90 -20.00 2.89 1.27
C ASP A 90 -18.68 3.67 1.42
N TRP A 91 -17.56 2.97 1.52
CA TRP A 91 -16.24 3.62 1.57
C TRP A 91 -15.94 4.36 0.26
N TYR A 92 -16.26 3.77 -0.89
CA TYR A 92 -16.03 4.37 -2.20
C TYR A 92 -17.06 5.45 -2.58
N ALA A 93 -18.09 5.68 -1.76
CA ALA A 93 -19.09 6.72 -2.00
C ALA A 93 -18.53 8.16 -1.89
N THR A 94 -17.38 8.35 -1.22
CA THR A 94 -16.76 9.66 -1.05
C THR A 94 -15.28 9.65 -1.46
N PRO A 95 -14.72 10.77 -1.98
CA PRO A 95 -13.30 10.85 -2.32
C PRO A 95 -12.35 10.53 -1.16
N VAL A 96 -12.74 10.91 0.06
CA VAL A 96 -11.97 10.60 1.27
C VAL A 96 -11.98 9.09 1.54
N GLY A 97 -13.13 8.44 1.42
CA GLY A 97 -13.23 7.00 1.66
C GLY A 97 -12.51 6.16 0.58
N VAL A 98 -12.54 6.58 -0.69
CA VAL A 98 -11.69 5.99 -1.75
C VAL A 98 -10.21 6.09 -1.35
N ALA A 99 -9.75 7.27 -0.95
CA ALA A 99 -8.38 7.49 -0.55
C ALA A 99 -7.96 6.61 0.64
N VAL A 100 -8.79 6.55 1.69
CA VAL A 100 -8.54 5.72 2.87
C VAL A 100 -8.48 4.24 2.52
N ALA A 101 -9.41 3.75 1.69
CA ALA A 101 -9.42 2.35 1.26
C ALA A 101 -8.14 1.98 0.51
N THR A 102 -7.70 2.83 -0.43
CA THR A 102 -6.45 2.61 -1.18
C THR A 102 -5.20 2.73 -0.30
N TYR A 103 -5.21 3.64 0.69
CA TYR A 103 -4.12 3.73 1.67
C TYR A 103 -4.00 2.46 2.51
N MET A 104 -5.12 1.90 2.97
CA MET A 104 -5.14 0.66 3.76
C MET A 104 -4.60 -0.55 2.99
N GLU A 105 -4.68 -0.54 1.66
CA GLU A 105 -4.10 -1.58 0.82
C GLU A 105 -2.57 -1.42 0.70
N ILE A 106 -2.07 -0.21 0.46
CA ILE A 106 -0.69 0.01 -0.01
C ILE A 106 0.26 0.42 1.11
N LEU A 107 -0.20 1.20 2.07
CA LEU A 107 0.65 1.73 3.15
C LEU A 107 1.23 0.61 4.03
N PRO A 108 0.47 -0.44 4.44
CA PRO A 108 1.04 -1.53 5.22
C PRO A 108 2.19 -2.24 4.50
N VAL A 109 2.07 -2.45 3.18
CA VAL A 109 3.13 -3.03 2.35
C VAL A 109 4.35 -2.12 2.34
N GLY A 110 4.14 -0.80 2.19
CA GLY A 110 5.23 0.19 2.24
C GLY A 110 5.96 0.21 3.58
N ILE A 111 5.25 0.06 4.70
CA ILE A 111 5.83 -0.02 6.05
C ILE A 111 6.69 -1.28 6.19
N ILE A 112 6.22 -2.43 5.70
CA ILE A 112 6.99 -3.68 5.72
C ILE A 112 8.29 -3.52 4.92
N VAL A 113 8.23 -2.92 3.73
CA VAL A 113 9.42 -2.63 2.93
C VAL A 113 10.37 -1.68 3.67
N ALA A 114 9.84 -0.65 4.35
CA ALA A 114 10.63 0.29 5.12
C ALA A 114 11.35 -0.40 6.28
N LEU A 115 10.69 -1.33 6.98
CA LEU A 115 11.30 -2.15 8.03
C LEU A 115 12.43 -3.02 7.47
N ILE A 116 12.18 -3.75 6.38
CA ILE A 116 13.19 -4.63 5.74
C ILE A 116 14.39 -3.81 5.29
N THR A 117 14.16 -2.67 4.64
CA THR A 117 15.22 -1.77 4.16
C THR A 117 16.08 -1.27 5.33
N ALA A 118 15.45 -0.85 6.42
CA ALA A 118 16.16 -0.38 7.61
C ALA A 118 16.97 -1.50 8.29
N LEU A 119 16.44 -2.72 8.33
CA LEU A 119 17.15 -3.88 8.90
C LEU A 119 18.38 -4.26 8.08
N ILE A 120 18.27 -4.29 6.75
CA ILE A 120 19.37 -4.67 5.85
C ILE A 120 20.46 -3.60 5.79
N LEU A 121 20.08 -2.32 5.74
CA LEU A 121 21.06 -1.23 5.56
C LEU A 121 21.69 -0.74 6.85
N LYS A 122 21.15 -1.12 8.01
CA LYS A 122 21.73 -0.85 9.33
C LYS A 122 23.18 -1.38 9.35
N ARG A 123 24.12 -0.45 9.48
CA ARG A 123 25.52 -0.76 9.78
C ARG A 123 25.91 0.00 11.02
N LYS A 124 26.38 -0.70 12.05
CA LYS A 124 27.02 -0.04 13.20
C LYS A 124 28.44 0.36 12.77
N ALA A 125 28.88 1.56 13.10
CA ALA A 125 30.30 1.90 12.99
C ALA A 125 31.08 0.86 13.81
N VAL A 126 32.03 0.17 13.18
CA VAL A 126 33.05 -0.56 13.92
C VAL A 126 33.83 0.53 14.67
N ARG A 127 33.74 0.51 15.99
CA ARG A 127 34.49 1.41 16.86
C ARG A 127 35.94 0.92 16.78
N ASN A 128 36.75 1.57 15.93
CA ASN A 128 38.19 1.45 15.99
C ASN A 128 38.70 2.17 17.23
#